data_AF-A0A847C8L3-F1
#
_entry.id   AF-A0A847C8L3-F1
#
_cell.length_a   1.000
_cell.length_b   1.000
_cell.length_c   1.000
_cell.angle_alpha   90.00
_cell.angle_beta   90.00
_cell.angle_gamma   90.00
#
_symmetry.space_group_name_H-M   'P 1'
#
loop_
_entity.id
_entity.type
_entity.pdbx_description
1 polymer ?
#
loop_
_entity_poly.entity_id
_entity_poly.type
_entity_poly.pdbx_seq_one_letter_code
_entity_poly.pdbx_strand_id
1 'polypeptide(L)' 'DSIDALYDKAKAAGAIGGKLLGAGAGGFILLYVEPDKQESVRRALSELMCIPFEFENSGTKVIYYKI' A
#
# COMPACT_ATOMS: atom_id res chain seq x y z
N ASP A 1 -3.06 1.94 -18.52
CA ASP A 1 -1.64 1.79 -18.89
C ASP A 1 -0.65 2.29 -17.83
N SER A 2 -0.92 3.35 -17.02
CA SER A 2 0.05 3.76 -15.99
C SER A 2 0.08 2.85 -14.74
N ILE A 3 -1.03 2.20 -14.41
CA ILE A 3 -1.12 1.30 -13.25
C ILE A 3 -0.35 0.00 -13.52
N ASP A 4 -0.46 -0.54 -14.72
CA ASP A 4 0.28 -1.73 -15.14
C ASP A 4 1.79 -1.46 -15.10
N ALA A 5 2.24 -0.31 -15.59
CA ALA A 5 3.64 0.09 -15.51
C ALA A 5 4.15 0.22 -14.06
N LEU A 6 3.35 0.78 -13.14
CA LEU A 6 3.69 0.84 -11.72
C LEU A 6 3.74 -0.56 -11.10
N TYR A 7 2.82 -1.44 -11.47
CA TYR A 7 2.80 -2.82 -11.02
C TYR A 7 4.03 -3.59 -11.50
N ASP A 8 4.40 -3.47 -12.78
CA ASP A 8 5.58 -4.09 -13.35
C ASP A 8 6.88 -3.54 -12.72
N LYS A 9 6.94 -2.22 -12.46
CA LYS A 9 8.05 -1.60 -11.74
C LYS A 9 8.19 -2.16 -10.32
N ALA A 10 7.07 -2.34 -9.62
CA ALA A 10 7.05 -2.97 -8.30
C ALA A 10 7.52 -4.43 -8.35
N LYS A 11 7.02 -5.21 -9.31
CA LYS A 11 7.41 -6.61 -9.55
C LYS A 11 8.91 -6.73 -9.81
N ALA A 12 9.45 -5.89 -10.69
CA ALA A 12 10.89 -5.87 -11.01
C ALA A 12 11.76 -5.49 -9.80
N ALA A 13 11.25 -4.67 -8.89
CA ALA A 13 11.96 -4.25 -7.68
C ALA A 13 11.91 -5.27 -6.52
N GLY A 14 11.11 -6.35 -6.64
CA GLY A 14 11.03 -7.42 -5.66
C GLY A 14 9.63 -7.69 -5.08
N ALA A 15 8.57 -7.06 -5.60
CA ALA A 15 7.21 -7.40 -5.19
C ALA A 15 6.80 -8.81 -5.69
N ILE A 16 6.15 -9.58 -4.84
CA ILE A 16 5.57 -10.89 -5.19
C ILE A 16 4.26 -10.68 -5.97
N GLY A 17 3.49 -9.66 -5.60
CA GLY A 17 2.25 -9.29 -6.28
C GLY A 17 1.56 -8.14 -5.57
N GLY A 18 0.32 -7.86 -5.95
CA GLY A 18 -0.43 -6.77 -5.36
C GLY A 18 -1.86 -6.69 -5.84
N LYS A 19 -2.62 -5.79 -5.20
CA LYS A 19 -4.03 -5.58 -5.48
C LYS A 19 -4.34 -4.09 -5.46
N LEU A 20 -5.08 -3.65 -6.47
CA LEU A 20 -5.70 -2.33 -6.48
C LEU A 20 -6.83 -2.29 -5.45
N LEU A 21 -6.78 -1.27 -4.59
CA LEU A 21 -7.75 -1.02 -3.55
C LEU A 21 -8.58 0.23 -3.89
N GLY A 22 -9.91 0.08 -3.76
CA GLY A 22 -10.89 1.16 -3.98
C GLY A 22 -11.42 1.24 -5.42
N ALA A 23 -12.55 1.94 -5.58
CA ALA A 23 -13.27 2.08 -6.85
C ALA A 23 -13.33 3.53 -7.41
N GLY A 24 -12.64 4.51 -6.79
CA GLY A 24 -12.57 5.88 -7.33
C GLY A 24 -11.96 6.94 -6.40
N ALA A 25 -11.41 8.00 -7.03
CA ALA A 25 -10.87 9.28 -6.51
C ALA A 25 -9.41 9.36 -6.03
N GLY A 26 -8.68 8.25 -5.84
CA GLY A 26 -7.25 8.33 -5.46
C GLY A 26 -6.57 6.99 -5.19
N GLY A 27 -6.98 5.94 -5.90
CA GLY A 27 -6.78 4.52 -5.55
C GLY A 27 -5.40 4.12 -5.01
N PHE A 28 -5.42 3.12 -4.13
CA PHE A 28 -4.20 2.56 -3.54
C PHE A 28 -3.80 1.27 -4.24
N ILE A 29 -2.50 0.98 -4.26
CA ILE A 29 -1.99 -0.34 -4.63
C ILE A 29 -1.40 -0.96 -3.37
N LEU A 30 -1.94 -2.09 -2.93
CA LEU A 30 -1.36 -2.91 -1.89
C LEU A 30 -0.38 -3.89 -2.54
N LEU A 31 0.89 -3.87 -2.13
CA LEU A 31 1.92 -4.76 -2.63
C LEU A 31 2.33 -5.75 -1.54
N TYR A 32 2.48 -7.02 -1.91
CA TYR A 32 3.08 -8.04 -1.06
C TYR A 32 4.56 -8.18 -1.41
N VAL A 33 5.43 -7.89 -0.45
CA VAL A 33 6.89 -7.76 -0.64
C VAL A 33 7.61 -8.39 0.54
N GLU A 34 8.65 -9.18 0.26
CA GLU A 34 9.51 -9.75 1.31
C GLU A 34 10.26 -8.63 2.06
N PRO A 35 10.49 -8.78 3.39
CA PRO A 35 11.06 -7.71 4.22
C PRO A 35 12.38 -7.11 3.70
N ASP A 36 13.27 -7.94 3.15
CA ASP A 36 14.57 -7.53 2.62
C ASP A 36 14.47 -6.78 1.27
N LYS A 37 13.32 -6.87 0.59
CA LYS A 37 13.04 -6.16 -0.67
C LYS A 37 12.21 -4.90 -0.50
N GLN A 38 11.64 -4.65 0.67
CA GLN A 38 10.73 -3.51 0.90
C GLN A 38 11.37 -2.16 0.56
N GLU A 39 12.61 -1.92 0.95
CA GLU A 39 13.30 -0.67 0.65
C GLU A 39 13.60 -0.51 -0.85
N SER A 40 13.91 -1.61 -1.55
CA SER A 40 14.08 -1.61 -3.01
C SER A 40 12.78 -1.19 -3.71
N VAL A 41 11.66 -1.80 -3.33
CA VAL A 41 10.33 -1.46 -3.89
C VAL A 41 9.94 -0.02 -3.54
N ARG A 42 10.19 0.43 -2.32
CA ARG A 42 9.90 1.81 -1.89
C ARG A 42 10.69 2.85 -2.67
N ARG A 43 11.96 2.58 -2.99
CA ARG A 43 12.79 3.43 -3.86
C ARG A 43 12.31 3.42 -5.30
N ALA A 44 11.98 2.23 -5.81
CA ALA A 44 11.45 2.08 -7.16
C ALA A 44 10.12 2.82 -7.35
N LEU A 45 9.32 2.99 -6.30
CA LEU A 45 8.06 3.73 -6.33
C LEU A 45 8.14 5.06 -5.56
N SER A 46 9.32 5.68 -5.51
CA SER A 46 9.57 6.89 -4.72
C SER A 46 8.76 8.10 -5.18
N GLU A 47 8.23 8.09 -6.40
CA GLU A 47 7.28 9.07 -6.92
C GLU A 47 5.88 8.96 -6.30
N LEU A 48 5.58 7.86 -5.60
CA LEU A 48 4.30 7.61 -4.94
C LEU A 48 4.39 7.83 -3.42
N MET A 49 3.25 8.17 -2.83
CA MET A 49 3.12 8.24 -1.38
C MET A 49 3.02 6.83 -0.78
N CYS A 50 3.99 6.46 0.05
CA CYS A 50 3.92 5.24 0.84
C CYS A 50 3.14 5.51 2.13
N ILE A 51 2.04 4.78 2.34
CA ILE A 51 1.23 4.88 3.55
C ILE A 51 1.57 3.70 4.48
N PRO A 52 2.15 3.95 5.67
CA PRO A 52 2.27 2.90 6.67
C PRO A 52 0.87 2.51 7.15
N PHE A 53 0.58 1.21 7.20
CA PHE A 53 -0.69 0.69 7.71
C PHE A 53 -0.45 -0.57 8.53
N GLU A 54 -1.36 -0.82 9.45
CA GLU A 54 -1.42 -2.04 10.25
C GLU A 54 -2.85 -2.57 10.24
N PHE A 55 -3.02 -3.87 10.49
CA PHE A 55 -4.35 -4.43 10.64
C PHE A 55 -4.98 -3.93 11.93
N GLU A 56 -6.15 -3.32 11.82
CA GLU A 56 -6.96 -2.96 12.98
C GLU A 56 -7.81 -4.17 13.38
N ASN A 57 -7.69 -4.57 14.65
CA ASN A 57 -8.46 -5.69 15.21
C ASN A 57 -9.75 -5.23 15.91
N SER A 58 -9.96 -3.91 16.01
CA SER A 58 -11.16 -3.32 16.61
C SER A 58 -12.14 -2.83 15.54
N GLY A 59 -13.42 -3.14 15.72
CA GLY A 59 -14.49 -2.45 14.99
C GLY A 59 -14.74 -1.03 15.52
N THR A 60 -15.86 -0.45 15.11
CA THR A 60 -16.32 0.86 15.58
C THR A 60 -16.43 0.89 17.11
N LYS A 61 -15.82 1.91 17.75
CA LYS A 61 -15.91 2.16 19.20
C LYS A 61 -16.61 3.49 19.45
N VAL A 62 -17.54 3.53 20.41
CA VAL A 62 -18.13 4.78 20.90
C VAL A 62 -17.14 5.40 21.89
N ILE A 63 -16.67 6.62 21.60
CA ILE A 63 -15.81 7.37 22.51
C ILE A 63 -16.70 8.19 23.44
N TYR A 64 -16.76 7.82 24.72
CA TYR A 64 -17.45 8.61 25.74
C TYR A 64 -16.47 9.58 26.40
N TYR A 65 -16.65 10.88 26.17
CA TYR A 65 -15.87 11.94 26.80
C TYR A 65 -16.69 12.55 27.93
N LYS A 66 -16.22 12.44 29.17
CA LYS A 66 -16.84 13.07 30.33
C LYS A 66 -16.04 14.33 30.67
N ILE A 67 -16.70 15.49 30.55
CA ILE A 67 -16.18 16.80 30.94
C ILE A 67 -16.06 16.85 32.47
#